data_AF-A0A845HV31-F1
#
_entry.id   AF-A0A845HV31-F1
#
_cell.length_a   1.000
_cell.length_b   1.000
_cell.length_c   1.000
_cell.angle_alpha   90.00
_cell.angle_beta   90.00
_cell.angle_gamma   90.00
#
_symmetry.space_group_name_H-M   'P 1'
#
loop_
_entity.id
_entity.type
_entity.pdbx_description
1 polymer ?
#
loop_
_entity_poly.entity_id
_entity_poly.type
_entity_poly.pdbx_seq_one_letter_code
_entity_poly.pdbx_strand_id
1 'polypeptide(L)'
;MAITTISSREFNQQVSEVKRAANNGPVLITDRGRPAHVLMSFKDYQRLTKQRRNIADVLAMPDTADIEFDPPQATIGQRTADFS
;
A
#
# COMPACT_ATOMS: atom_id res chain seq x y z
N MET A 1 -0.71 12.28 -10.66
CA MET A 1 -1.48 11.14 -11.20
C MET A 1 -2.86 11.64 -11.56
N ALA A 2 -3.28 11.55 -12.81
CA ALA A 2 -4.65 11.89 -13.20
C ALA A 2 -5.54 10.68 -12.93
N ILE A 3 -6.61 10.87 -12.16
CA ILE A 3 -7.65 9.84 -11.94
C ILE A 3 -8.75 10.11 -12.95
N THR A 4 -8.97 9.18 -13.86
CA THR A 4 -10.04 9.29 -14.85
C THR A 4 -11.31 8.67 -14.28
N THR A 5 -12.45 9.33 -14.44
CA THR A 5 -13.75 8.78 -14.03
C THR A 5 -14.64 8.62 -15.25
N ILE A 6 -15.23 7.44 -15.41
CA ILE A 6 -16.14 7.11 -16.50
C ILE A 6 -17.37 6.38 -15.96
N SER A 7 -18.43 6.33 -16.74
CA SER A 7 -19.60 5.48 -16.48
C SER A 7 -19.37 4.03 -16.92
N SER A 8 -20.12 3.09 -16.35
CA SER A 8 -20.19 1.71 -16.83
C SER A 8 -20.56 1.61 -18.32
N ARG A 9 -21.37 2.56 -18.82
CA ARG A 9 -21.74 2.62 -20.24
C ARG A 9 -20.55 2.96 -21.13
N GLU A 10 -19.78 3.98 -20.78
CA GLU A 10 -18.56 4.37 -21.51
C GLU A 10 -17.51 3.26 -21.46
N PHE A 11 -17.35 2.61 -20.31
CA PHE A 11 -16.48 1.44 -20.19
C PHE A 11 -16.83 0.35 -21.20
N ASN A 12 -18.11 -0.04 -21.28
CA ASN A 12 -18.56 -1.09 -22.18
C ASN A 12 -18.45 -0.71 -23.66
N GLN A 13 -18.53 0.58 -23.99
CA GLN A 13 -18.40 1.06 -25.37
C GLN A 13 -16.94 1.21 -25.83
N GLN A 14 -16.03 1.51 -24.90
CA GLN A 14 -14.64 1.92 -25.22
C GLN A 14 -13.60 1.13 -24.43
N VAL A 15 -13.83 -0.17 -24.21
CA VAL A 15 -13.00 -1.04 -23.36
C VAL A 15 -11.50 -0.91 -23.66
N SER A 16 -11.12 -0.88 -24.94
CA SER A 16 -9.70 -0.81 -25.35
C SER A 16 -9.03 0.51 -24.96
N GLU A 17 -9.73 1.63 -25.07
CA GLU A 17 -9.21 2.94 -24.70
C GLU A 17 -9.11 3.08 -23.18
N VAL A 18 -10.10 2.58 -22.45
CA VAL A 18 -10.09 2.56 -20.99
C VAL A 18 -8.93 1.72 -20.45
N LYS A 19 -8.64 0.57 -21.06
CA LYS A 19 -7.45 -0.23 -20.73
C LYS A 19 -6.14 0.53 -20.97
N ARG A 20 -6.05 1.32 -22.05
CA ARG A 20 -4.88 2.18 -22.30
C ARG A 20 -4.77 3.30 -21.27
N ALA A 21 -5.89 3.94 -20.91
CA ALA A 21 -5.93 4.95 -19.87
C ALA A 21 -5.47 4.39 -18.51
N ALA A 22 -5.83 3.14 -18.21
CA ALA A 22 -5.43 2.43 -16.99
C ALA A 22 -3.91 2.21 -16.86
N ASN A 23 -3.12 2.41 -17.93
CA ASN A 23 -1.65 2.39 -17.87
C ASN A 23 -1.06 3.70 -17.33
N ASN A 24 -1.82 4.80 -17.38
CA ASN A 24 -1.38 6.13 -16.93
C ASN A 24 -1.86 6.46 -15.51
N GLY A 25 -2.82 5.70 -15.00
CA GLY A 25 -3.41 5.88 -13.67
C GLY A 25 -4.69 5.06 -13.51
N PRO A 26 -5.22 4.94 -12.30
CA PRO A 26 -6.47 4.22 -12.06
C PRO A 26 -7.65 4.92 -12.74
N VAL A 27 -8.55 4.12 -13.30
CA VAL A 27 -9.82 4.58 -13.87
C VAL A 27 -10.96 4.16 -12.95
N LEU A 28 -11.72 5.12 -12.45
CA LEU A 28 -12.94 4.89 -11.68
C LEU A 28 -14.10 4.65 -12.63
N ILE A 29 -14.81 3.55 -12.43
CA ILE A 29 -16.02 3.20 -13.19
C ILE A 29 -17.21 3.41 -12.26
N THR A 30 -18.16 4.23 -12.71
CA THR A 30 -19.34 4.61 -11.94
C THR A 30 -20.58 3.86 -12.41
N ASP A 31 -21.42 3.47 -11.46
CA ASP A 31 -22.81 3.09 -11.70
C ASP A 31 -23.74 4.14 -11.09
N ARG A 32 -24.70 4.63 -11.88
CA ARG A 32 -25.64 5.70 -11.48
C ARG A 32 -24.96 6.89 -10.78
N GLY A 33 -23.78 7.29 -11.27
CA GLY A 33 -23.01 8.44 -10.75
C GLY A 33 -22.19 8.16 -9.48
N ARG A 34 -22.14 6.91 -8.99
CA ARG A 34 -21.32 6.52 -7.83
C ARG A 34 -20.19 5.59 -8.26
N PRO A 35 -18.94 5.79 -7.80
CA PRO A 35 -17.85 4.83 -8.04
C PRO A 35 -18.23 3.43 -7.57
N ALA A 36 -18.14 2.46 -8.46
CA ALA A 36 -18.48 1.06 -8.20
C ALA A 36 -17.27 0.13 -8.41
N HIS A 37 -16.44 0.43 -9.42
CA HIS A 37 -15.25 -0.35 -9.73
C HIS A 37 -14.05 0.54 -10.05
N VAL A 38 -12.85 -0.06 -9.99
CA VAL A 38 -11.60 0.57 -10.41
C VAL A 38 -10.89 -0.35 -11.38
N LEU A 39 -10.45 0.18 -12.51
CA LEU A 39 -9.52 -0.49 -13.42
C LEU A 39 -8.12 0.10 -13.25
N MET A 40 -7.11 -0.75 -13.16
CA MET A 40 -5.70 -0.36 -13.12
C MET A 40 -4.85 -1.44 -13.80
N SER A 41 -3.61 -1.09 -14.15
CA SER A 41 -2.65 -2.09 -14.63
C SER A 41 -2.41 -3.17 -13.57
N PHE A 42 -2.15 -4.40 -14.00
CA PHE A 42 -1.83 -5.48 -13.05
C PHE A 42 -0.56 -5.19 -12.26
N LYS A 43 0.40 -4.46 -12.85
CA LYS A 43 1.63 -4.01 -12.18
C LYS A 43 1.32 -3.09 -10.99
N ASP A 44 0.38 -2.17 -11.16
CA ASP A 44 -0.01 -1.26 -10.08
C ASP A 44 -0.86 -1.96 -9.02
N TYR A 45 -1.75 -2.88 -9.44
CA TYR A 45 -2.42 -3.79 -8.51
C TYR A 45 -1.41 -4.60 -7.67
N GLN A 46 -0.38 -5.15 -8.30
CA GLN A 46 0.68 -5.88 -7.59
C GLN A 46 1.46 -4.98 -6.63
N ARG A 47 1.74 -3.73 -6.98
CA ARG A 47 2.40 -2.78 -6.06
C ARG A 47 1.52 -2.46 -4.86
N LEU A 48 0.22 -2.24 -5.10
CA LEU A 48 -0.76 -1.95 -4.05
C LEU A 48 -0.93 -3.15 -3.11
N THR A 49 -1.05 -4.35 -3.66
CA THR A 49 -1.23 -5.59 -2.87
C THR A 49 0.06 -6.12 -2.24
N LYS A 50 1.23 -5.76 -2.77
CA LYS A 50 2.52 -6.06 -2.13
C LYS A 50 2.82 -5.18 -0.92
N GLN A 51 1.98 -4.20 -0.60
CA GLN A 51 2.08 -3.46 0.66
C GLN A 51 1.40 -4.21 1.80
N ARG A 52 2.11 -5.20 2.36
CA ARG A 52 2.53 -5.24 3.78
C ARG A 52 3.71 -6.20 3.84
N ARG A 53 4.95 -5.71 3.72
CA ARG A 53 6.02 -6.43 4.41
C ARG A 53 5.64 -6.32 5.89
N ASN A 54 5.34 -7.46 6.53
CA ASN A 54 5.12 -7.48 7.96
C ASN A 54 6.35 -6.86 8.61
N ILE A 55 6.14 -5.85 9.46
CA ILE A 55 7.26 -5.16 10.10
C ILE A 55 8.08 -6.13 10.95
N ALA A 56 7.44 -7.16 11.51
CA ALA A 56 8.13 -8.25 12.19
C ALA A 56 9.05 -9.01 11.22
N ASP A 57 8.61 -9.33 10.01
CA ASP A 57 9.43 -10.05 9.02
C ASP A 57 10.60 -9.21 8.49
N VAL A 58 10.47 -7.87 8.47
CA VAL A 58 11.55 -6.95 8.03
C VAL A 58 12.59 -6.74 9.12
N LEU A 59 12.15 -6.67 10.38
CA LEU A 59 13.03 -6.50 11.53
C LEU A 59 13.54 -7.83 12.09
N ALA A 60 12.94 -8.95 11.69
CA ALA A 60 13.46 -10.26 12.00
C ALA A 60 14.83 -10.43 11.35
N MET A 61 15.82 -10.81 12.16
CA MET A 61 17.13 -11.24 11.70
C MET A 61 17.26 -12.75 12.00
N PRO A 62 16.51 -13.63 11.29
CA PRO A 62 16.41 -15.05 11.63
C PRO A 62 17.75 -15.78 11.56
N ASP A 63 18.64 -15.36 10.66
CA ASP A 63 19.97 -15.95 10.48
C ASP A 63 21.00 -15.47 11.52
N THR A 64 20.63 -14.53 12.41
CA THR A 64 21.47 -14.04 13.52
C THR A 64 20.80 -14.27 14.88
N ALA A 65 19.93 -15.28 14.98
CA ALA A 65 19.21 -15.56 16.23
C ALA A 65 20.14 -16.03 17.37
N ASP A 66 21.25 -16.72 17.04
CA ASP A 66 22.23 -17.24 18.00
C ASP A 66 23.41 -16.27 18.21
N ILE A 67 23.11 -14.99 18.49
CA ILE A 67 24.15 -14.07 18.97
C ILE A 67 24.31 -14.23 20.49
N GLU A 68 25.56 -14.29 20.95
CA GLU A 68 25.88 -14.21 22.38
C GLU A 68 25.49 -12.80 22.88
N PHE A 69 24.36 -12.72 23.59
CA PHE A 69 23.82 -11.47 24.10
C PHE A 69 24.15 -11.34 25.59
N ASP A 70 25.28 -10.69 25.88
CA ASP A 70 25.72 -10.34 27.24
C ASP A 70 25.70 -8.82 27.44
N PRO A 71 24.51 -8.18 27.52
CA PRO A 71 24.44 -6.75 27.76
C PRO A 71 24.85 -6.44 29.21
N PRO A 72 25.56 -5.33 29.46
CA PRO A 72 25.79 -4.88 30.82
C PRO A 72 24.46 -4.60 31.54
N GLN A 73 24.43 -4.77 32.86
CA GLN A 73 23.26 -4.42 33.66
C GLN A 73 22.88 -2.95 33.45
N ALA A 74 21.66 -2.72 32.95
CA ALA A 74 21.13 -1.39 32.78
C ALA A 74 20.78 -0.79 34.15
N THR A 75 21.45 0.31 34.52
CA THR A 75 21.03 1.12 35.66
C THR A 75 19.93 2.08 35.19
N ILE A 76 18.68 1.75 35.50
CA ILE A 76 17.53 2.61 35.14
C ILE A 76 17.30 3.62 36.27
N GLY A 77 17.69 4.86 36.03
CA GLY A 77 17.35 5.98 36.91
C GLY A 77 15.93 6.48 36.66
N GLN A 78 15.24 6.91 37.72
CA GLN A 78 14.00 7.67 37.57
C GLN A 78 14.34 9.12 37.22
N ARG A 79 13.75 9.62 36.13
CA ARG A 79 13.70 11.06 35.85
C ARG A 79 12.24 11.51 35.84
N THR A 80 11.98 12.68 36.38
CA THR A 80 10.66 13.30 36.27
C THR A 80 10.38 13.58 34.79
N ALA A 81 9.20 13.21 34.32
CA ALA A 81 8.78 13.55 32.96
C ALA A 81 8.47 15.04 32.88
N ASP A 82 9.00 15.69 31.85
CA ASP A 82 8.66 17.06 31.51
C ASP A 82 7.37 17.04 30.68
N PHE A 83 6.36 17.76 31.16
CA PHE A 83 5.04 17.88 30.55
C PHE A 83 4.69 19.34 30.22
N SER A 84 5.70 20.21 30.16
CA SER A 84 5.52 21.59 29.71
C SER A 84 5.32 21.74 28.20
#